data_AF-A0A2L2XVM3-F1
#
_entry.id   AF-A0A2L2XVM3-F1
#
_cell.length_a   1.000
_cell.length_b   1.000
_cell.length_c   1.000
_cell.angle_alpha   90.00
_cell.angle_beta   90.00
_cell.angle_gamma   90.00
#
_symmetry.space_group_name_H-M   'P 1'
#
loop_
_entity.id
_entity.type
_entity.pdbx_description
1 polymer ?
#
loop_
_entity_poly.entity_id
_entity_poly.type
_entity_poly.pdbx_seq_one_letter_code
_entity_poly.pdbx_strand_id
1 'polypeptide(L)'
;MEEGSTSAVIEHHELEAFAGVEPKFDLHPNHNRGSFLSTISMTSCVISYSPSAKFLLYVLLLITCIPLIVCGAFTSIFIEDGNYSAAVVSFFAACLSVGTASLFVTHLLSKLEKVHDTGTLEGLKILGMIMSVSSGISLGVFTILAFFKKQAFELHGENYFSSAVFGGICLVVSIQLYLTAQWYQNALKEKERVAQLDNPQTSRSAVIN
;
A
#
# COMPACT_ATOMS: atom_id res chain seq x y z
N MET A 1 -33.32 -26.52 42.41
CA MET A 1 -32.94 -25.10 42.31
C MET A 1 -31.42 -25.09 42.34
N GLU A 2 -30.69 -25.35 41.25
CA GLU A 2 -30.58 -24.51 40.01
C GLU A 2 -30.29 -23.04 40.42
N GLU A 3 -29.20 -22.37 40.06
CA GLU A 3 -28.10 -22.48 39.06
C GLU A 3 -26.83 -21.87 39.73
N GLY A 4 -25.56 -22.19 39.45
CA GLY A 4 -24.90 -22.18 38.14
C GLY A 4 -24.48 -20.75 37.75
N SER A 5 -23.24 -20.33 38.06
CA SER A 5 -22.31 -19.74 37.07
C SER A 5 -21.00 -19.25 37.71
N THR A 6 -19.94 -19.64 37.03
CA THR A 6 -18.52 -19.53 37.30
C THR A 6 -17.93 -18.15 37.00
N SER A 7 -16.97 -17.76 37.85
CA SER A 7 -15.71 -17.05 37.57
C SER A 7 -15.48 -16.52 36.14
N ALA A 8 -15.19 -15.22 36.03
CA ALA A 8 -14.35 -14.69 34.96
C ALA A 8 -13.38 -13.67 35.57
N VAL A 9 -12.25 -14.22 36.01
CA VAL A 9 -11.00 -13.48 36.25
C VAL A 9 -10.67 -12.73 34.96
N ILE A 10 -10.44 -11.43 35.08
CA ILE A 10 -9.92 -10.60 33.98
C ILE A 10 -8.45 -11.03 33.81
N GLU A 11 -8.22 -12.05 32.98
CA GLU A 11 -6.89 -12.40 32.51
C GLU A 11 -6.36 -11.27 31.63
N HIS A 12 -5.49 -10.47 32.21
CA HIS A 12 -4.43 -9.80 31.49
C HIS A 12 -3.59 -10.87 30.79
N HIS A 13 -3.95 -11.25 29.56
CA HIS A 13 -3.00 -11.90 28.67
C HIS A 13 -2.01 -10.83 28.19
N GLU A 14 -1.00 -10.61 29.03
CA GLU A 14 0.36 -10.37 28.56
C GLU A 14 0.67 -11.44 27.53
N LEU A 15 0.68 -11.07 26.24
CA LEU A 15 1.28 -11.90 25.21
C LEU A 15 2.79 -11.72 25.35
N GLU A 16 3.36 -12.75 25.97
CA GLU A 16 4.76 -12.95 26.27
C GLU A 16 5.67 -12.50 25.13
N ALA A 17 6.74 -11.82 25.55
CA ALA A 17 7.87 -11.47 24.74
C ALA A 17 8.50 -12.73 24.11
N PHE A 18 8.39 -12.87 22.79
CA PHE A 18 9.39 -13.63 22.01
C PHE A 18 10.66 -12.79 21.88
N ALA A 19 11.36 -12.62 23.01
CA ALA A 19 12.78 -12.30 23.03
C ALA A 19 13.53 -13.58 22.64
N GLY A 20 13.97 -13.72 21.39
CA GLY A 20 14.65 -14.97 21.03
C GLY A 20 15.07 -15.22 19.59
N VAL A 21 15.20 -14.21 18.71
CA VAL A 21 16.01 -14.37 17.49
C VAL A 21 16.73 -13.05 17.25
N GLU A 22 17.92 -12.88 17.86
CA GLU A 22 18.87 -11.88 17.39
C GLU A 22 19.29 -12.28 15.96
N PRO A 23 19.09 -11.42 14.94
CA PRO A 23 19.65 -11.69 13.63
C PRO A 23 21.16 -11.55 13.74
N LYS A 24 21.87 -12.67 13.62
CA LYS A 24 23.32 -12.69 13.46
C LYS A 24 23.67 -11.91 12.19
N PHE A 25 24.19 -10.69 12.37
CA PHE A 25 24.72 -9.85 11.30
C PHE A 25 26.06 -10.43 10.82
N ASP A 26 26.02 -11.44 9.96
CA ASP A 26 27.20 -11.83 9.18
C ASP A 26 27.39 -10.81 8.05
N LEU A 27 28.08 -9.73 8.39
CA LEU A 27 28.47 -8.66 7.47
C LEU A 27 29.60 -9.18 6.55
N HIS A 28 29.24 -9.91 5.49
CA HIS A 28 30.20 -10.27 4.45
C HIS A 28 30.33 -9.11 3.46
N PRO A 29 31.50 -8.44 3.34
CA PRO A 29 31.64 -7.29 2.46
C PRO A 29 32.00 -7.81 1.08
N ASN A 30 31.01 -8.13 0.24
CA ASN A 30 31.29 -8.29 -1.18
C ASN A 30 30.09 -7.94 -2.08
N HIS A 31 30.19 -6.75 -2.67
CA HIS A 31 29.96 -6.47 -4.08
C HIS A 31 28.75 -7.15 -4.76
N ASN A 32 27.59 -6.50 -4.71
CA ASN A 32 26.90 -6.07 -5.93
C ASN A 32 25.76 -5.12 -5.57
N ARG A 33 25.58 -4.08 -6.39
CA ARG A 33 24.46 -3.13 -6.33
C ARG A 33 23.12 -3.89 -6.40
N GLY A 34 22.57 -4.23 -5.24
CA GLY A 34 21.19 -4.67 -5.13
C GLY A 34 20.28 -3.53 -5.57
N SER A 35 19.46 -3.78 -6.57
CA SER A 35 18.39 -2.89 -7.03
C SER A 35 17.64 -2.32 -5.83
N PHE A 36 17.21 -1.06 -5.89
CA PHE A 36 16.43 -0.37 -4.85
C PHE A 36 15.23 -1.23 -4.36
N LEU A 37 14.68 -2.06 -5.24
CA LEU A 37 13.63 -3.04 -4.95
C LEU A 37 14.07 -4.17 -4.00
N SER A 38 15.31 -4.64 -4.08
CA SER A 38 15.88 -5.65 -3.16
C SER A 38 16.11 -5.08 -1.77
N THR A 39 16.49 -3.80 -1.67
CA THR A 39 16.62 -3.10 -0.39
C THR A 39 15.25 -2.91 0.26
N ILE A 40 14.21 -2.54 -0.53
CA ILE A 40 12.82 -2.47 -0.07
C ILE A 40 12.33 -3.85 0.40
N SER A 41 12.68 -4.92 -0.33
CA SER A 41 12.36 -6.30 0.04
C SER A 41 13.04 -6.77 1.33
N MET A 42 14.27 -6.33 1.62
CA MET A 42 14.95 -6.66 2.89
C MET A 42 14.43 -5.83 4.06
N THR A 43 14.07 -4.56 3.86
CA THR A 43 13.30 -3.80 4.87
C THR A 43 11.90 -4.38 5.11
N SER A 44 11.36 -5.16 4.16
CA SER A 44 10.06 -5.81 4.32
C SER A 44 10.06 -6.95 5.34
N CYS A 45 11.22 -7.53 5.68
CA CYS A 45 11.31 -8.61 6.67
C CYS A 45 11.47 -8.10 8.11
N VAL A 46 11.96 -6.87 8.31
CA VAL A 46 12.32 -6.32 9.65
C VAL A 46 11.28 -5.34 10.21
N ILE A 47 10.25 -5.00 9.43
CA ILE A 47 9.18 -4.09 9.86
C ILE A 47 8.10 -4.81 10.70
N SER A 48 8.31 -6.07 11.07
CA SER A 48 7.51 -6.71 12.11
C SER A 48 7.89 -6.12 13.49
N TYR A 49 7.08 -5.15 13.95
CA TYR A 49 6.99 -4.65 15.33
C TYR A 49 8.10 -3.73 15.90
N SER A 50 8.70 -2.85 15.10
CA SER A 50 9.46 -1.70 15.66
C SER A 50 8.59 -0.43 15.75
N PRO A 51 8.71 0.42 16.79
CA PRO A 51 8.00 1.71 16.86
C PRO A 51 8.30 2.62 15.65
N SER A 52 9.47 2.48 15.03
CA SER A 52 9.84 3.11 13.75
C SER A 52 8.95 2.71 12.58
N ALA A 53 8.47 1.46 12.52
CA ALA A 53 7.56 0.98 11.47
C ALA A 53 6.22 1.70 11.52
N LYS A 54 5.64 1.82 12.72
CA LYS A 54 4.36 2.52 12.92
C LYS A 54 4.47 3.99 12.55
N PHE A 55 5.56 4.65 12.97
CA PHE A 55 5.83 6.04 12.60
C PHE A 55 5.93 6.23 11.08
N LEU A 56 6.67 5.36 10.39
CA LEU A 56 6.79 5.40 8.93
C LEU A 56 5.42 5.23 8.25
N LEU A 57 4.57 4.36 8.77
CA LEU A 57 3.24 4.13 8.21
C LEU A 57 2.29 5.32 8.43
N TYR A 58 2.39 6.03 9.56
CA TYR A 58 1.70 7.31 9.77
C TYR A 58 2.19 8.39 8.79
N VAL A 59 3.50 8.47 8.53
CA VAL A 59 4.06 9.41 7.56
C VAL A 59 3.55 9.09 6.15
N LEU A 60 3.55 7.82 5.75
CA LEU A 60 3.00 7.39 4.45
C LEU A 60 1.51 7.68 4.34
N LEU A 61 0.73 7.46 5.40
CA LEU A 61 -0.69 7.80 5.44
C LEU A 61 -0.91 9.31 5.22
N LEU A 62 -0.15 10.16 5.91
CA LEU A 62 -0.22 11.62 5.73
C LEU A 62 0.11 12.03 4.29
N ILE A 63 1.17 11.46 3.70
CA ILE A 63 1.56 11.72 2.32
C ILE A 63 0.43 11.30 1.36
N THR A 64 -0.21 10.16 1.58
CA THR A 64 -1.33 9.69 0.77
C THR A 64 -2.57 10.57 0.91
N CYS A 65 -2.86 11.11 2.10
CA CYS A 65 -3.97 12.03 2.29
C CYS A 65 -3.84 13.34 1.48
N ILE A 66 -2.63 13.76 1.11
CA ILE A 66 -2.43 14.97 0.32
C ILE A 66 -3.07 14.85 -1.09
N PRO A 67 -2.72 13.85 -1.93
CA PRO A 67 -3.43 13.59 -3.19
C PRO A 67 -4.94 13.38 -3.03
N LEU A 68 -5.39 12.78 -1.93
CA LEU A 68 -6.83 12.60 -1.69
C LEU A 68 -7.56 13.94 -1.63
N ILE A 69 -7.10 14.85 -0.78
CA ILE A 69 -7.75 16.14 -0.56
C ILE A 69 -7.57 17.03 -1.79
N VAL A 70 -6.34 17.12 -2.29
CA VAL A 70 -6.00 17.98 -3.44
C VAL A 70 -6.73 17.49 -4.69
N CYS A 71 -6.54 16.24 -5.11
CA CYS A 71 -7.19 15.77 -6.33
C CYS A 71 -8.70 15.69 -6.20
N GLY A 72 -9.23 15.43 -4.99
CA GLY A 72 -10.67 15.50 -4.72
C GLY A 72 -11.23 16.91 -4.96
N ALA A 73 -10.63 17.93 -4.36
CA ALA A 73 -11.06 19.33 -4.53
C ALA A 73 -10.92 19.81 -5.98
N PHE A 74 -9.79 19.50 -6.63
CA PHE A 74 -9.54 19.89 -8.01
C PHE A 74 -10.45 19.19 -9.02
N THR A 75 -10.96 18.00 -8.71
CA THR A 75 -11.97 17.35 -9.56
C THR A 75 -13.22 18.21 -9.71
N SER A 76 -13.74 18.76 -8.61
CA SER A 76 -14.91 19.65 -8.65
C SER A 76 -14.61 20.92 -9.44
N ILE A 77 -13.45 21.54 -9.22
CA ILE A 77 -13.03 22.76 -9.92
C ILE A 77 -12.93 22.51 -11.44
N PHE A 78 -12.31 21.41 -11.86
CA PHE A 78 -12.19 21.10 -13.29
C PHE A 78 -13.52 20.75 -13.98
N ILE A 79 -14.50 20.23 -13.23
CA ILE A 79 -15.85 20.02 -13.76
C ILE A 79 -16.53 21.37 -14.03
N GLU A 80 -16.38 22.33 -13.12
CA GLU A 80 -16.92 23.69 -13.28
C GLU A 80 -16.23 24.45 -14.42
N ASP A 81 -14.91 24.30 -14.56
CA ASP A 81 -14.09 24.94 -15.60
C ASP A 81 -14.16 24.25 -16.98
N GLY A 82 -14.92 23.15 -17.11
CA GLY A 82 -15.09 22.40 -18.36
C GLY A 82 -13.87 21.59 -18.80
N ASN A 83 -12.86 21.43 -17.94
CA ASN A 83 -11.66 20.63 -18.22
C ASN A 83 -11.87 19.16 -17.81
N TYR A 84 -12.73 18.45 -18.56
CA TYR A 84 -13.06 17.06 -18.26
C TYR A 84 -11.85 16.11 -18.30
N SER A 85 -10.86 16.41 -19.14
CA SER A 85 -9.63 15.59 -19.24
C SER A 85 -8.84 15.62 -17.93
N ALA A 86 -8.66 16.81 -17.32
CA ALA A 86 -8.00 16.92 -16.02
C ALA A 86 -8.89 16.37 -14.88
N ALA A 87 -10.20 16.61 -14.94
CA ALA A 87 -11.16 16.15 -13.92
C ALA A 87 -11.19 14.63 -13.77
N VAL A 88 -11.19 13.88 -14.89
CA VAL A 88 -11.22 12.41 -14.85
C VAL A 88 -9.95 11.87 -14.18
N VAL A 89 -8.80 12.41 -14.55
CA VAL A 89 -7.51 11.94 -14.04
C VAL A 89 -7.32 12.32 -12.56
N SER A 90 -7.76 13.52 -12.15
CA SER A 90 -7.76 13.92 -10.74
C SER A 90 -8.71 13.05 -9.91
N PHE A 91 -9.88 12.70 -10.45
CA PHE A 91 -10.83 11.82 -9.77
C PHE A 91 -10.23 10.45 -9.50
N PHE A 92 -9.61 9.83 -10.51
CA PHE A 92 -8.95 8.54 -10.33
C PHE A 92 -7.79 8.61 -9.33
N ALA A 93 -6.98 9.67 -9.34
CA ALA A 93 -5.93 9.87 -8.35
C ALA A 93 -6.50 9.92 -6.92
N ALA A 94 -7.62 10.62 -6.72
CA ALA A 94 -8.30 10.67 -5.43
C ALA A 94 -8.82 9.28 -5.00
N CYS A 95 -9.49 8.54 -5.89
CA CYS A 95 -9.98 7.19 -5.61
C CYS A 95 -8.86 6.21 -5.23
N LEU A 96 -7.75 6.21 -5.97
CA LEU A 96 -6.60 5.36 -5.67
C LEU A 96 -5.94 5.75 -4.34
N SER A 97 -5.96 7.02 -4.00
CA SER A 97 -5.48 7.51 -2.71
C SER A 97 -6.38 7.03 -1.56
N VAL A 98 -7.71 7.07 -1.70
CA VAL A 98 -8.64 6.46 -0.73
C VAL A 98 -8.33 4.98 -0.54
N GLY A 99 -8.13 4.23 -1.63
CA GLY A 99 -7.80 2.82 -1.56
C GLY A 99 -6.52 2.57 -0.76
N THR A 100 -5.46 3.33 -1.06
CA THR A 100 -4.17 3.22 -0.37
C THR A 100 -4.27 3.63 1.11
N ALA A 101 -4.97 4.72 1.41
CA ALA A 101 -5.21 5.18 2.78
C ALA A 101 -5.99 4.15 3.59
N SER A 102 -7.00 3.49 2.99
CA SER A 102 -7.78 2.44 3.64
C SER A 102 -6.92 1.24 4.06
N LEU A 103 -5.92 0.86 3.23
CA LEU A 103 -4.95 -0.17 3.56
C LEU A 103 -4.03 0.22 4.72
N PHE A 104 -3.56 1.47 4.76
CA PHE A 104 -2.75 1.95 5.88
C PHE A 104 -3.55 1.98 7.19
N VAL A 105 -4.79 2.46 7.16
CA VAL A 105 -5.66 2.51 8.35
C VAL A 105 -5.96 1.11 8.87
N THR A 106 -6.33 0.17 7.99
CA THR A 106 -6.63 -1.21 8.39
C THR A 106 -5.41 -1.93 8.96
N HIS A 107 -4.21 -1.61 8.47
CA HIS A 107 -2.96 -2.11 9.06
C HIS A 107 -2.66 -1.48 10.42
N LEU A 108 -2.82 -0.17 10.60
CA LEU A 108 -2.66 0.49 11.91
C LEU A 108 -3.60 -0.09 12.96
N LEU A 109 -4.82 -0.44 12.56
CA LEU A 109 -5.81 -1.09 13.43
C LEU A 109 -5.52 -2.57 13.67
N SER A 110 -4.47 -3.14 13.07
CA SER A 110 -4.14 -4.57 13.11
C SER A 110 -5.28 -5.49 12.69
N LYS A 111 -6.23 -4.98 11.88
CA LYS A 111 -7.41 -5.71 11.39
C LYS A 111 -7.28 -6.14 9.94
N LEU A 112 -6.12 -5.96 9.33
CA LEU A 112 -5.89 -6.20 7.91
C LEU A 112 -6.27 -7.64 7.50
N GLU A 113 -5.87 -8.64 8.28
CA GLU A 113 -6.14 -10.06 8.03
C GLU A 113 -7.63 -10.42 8.13
N LYS A 114 -8.39 -9.67 8.93
CA LYS A 114 -9.84 -9.88 9.06
C LYS A 114 -10.63 -9.17 7.96
N VAL A 115 -10.04 -8.17 7.32
CA VAL A 115 -10.73 -7.25 6.38
C VAL A 115 -10.31 -7.49 4.94
N HIS A 116 -9.14 -8.07 4.69
CA HIS A 116 -8.62 -8.30 3.34
C HIS A 116 -8.10 -9.72 3.17
N ASP A 117 -8.78 -10.49 2.33
CA ASP A 117 -8.30 -11.78 1.84
C ASP A 117 -7.19 -11.59 0.79
N THR A 118 -6.35 -12.61 0.62
CA THR A 118 -5.24 -12.63 -0.36
C THR A 118 -5.72 -12.29 -1.78
N GLY A 119 -6.93 -12.70 -2.14
CA GLY A 119 -7.56 -12.41 -3.44
C GLY A 119 -7.93 -10.95 -3.63
N THR A 120 -8.45 -10.26 -2.61
CA THR A 120 -8.78 -8.83 -2.69
C THR A 120 -7.52 -7.99 -2.81
N LEU A 121 -6.47 -8.38 -2.07
CA LEU A 121 -5.16 -7.73 -2.10
C LEU A 121 -4.49 -7.93 -3.47
N GLU A 122 -4.73 -9.06 -4.13
CA GLU A 122 -4.29 -9.31 -5.50
C GLU A 122 -5.03 -8.44 -6.51
N GLY A 123 -6.34 -8.30 -6.35
CA GLY A 123 -7.16 -7.37 -7.13
C GLY A 123 -6.63 -5.93 -7.03
N LEU A 124 -6.31 -5.47 -5.82
CA LEU A 124 -5.75 -4.13 -5.60
C LEU A 124 -4.36 -3.94 -6.25
N LYS A 125 -3.51 -4.97 -6.18
CA LYS A 125 -2.20 -4.99 -6.86
C LYS A 125 -2.38 -4.88 -8.38
N ILE A 126 -3.27 -5.68 -8.97
CA ILE A 126 -3.54 -5.65 -10.42
C ILE A 126 -4.15 -4.30 -10.83
N LEU A 127 -5.03 -3.74 -10.00
CA LEU A 127 -5.62 -2.42 -10.24
C LEU A 127 -4.55 -1.31 -10.24
N GLY A 128 -3.64 -1.30 -9.26
CA GLY A 128 -2.47 -0.40 -9.25
C GLY A 128 -1.57 -0.60 -10.48
N MET A 129 -1.36 -1.87 -10.84
CA MET A 129 -0.90 -2.37 -12.15
C MET A 129 -1.37 -1.54 -13.34
N ILE A 130 -2.65 -1.77 -13.66
CA ILE A 130 -3.33 -1.23 -14.83
C ILE A 130 -3.35 0.29 -14.79
N MET A 131 -3.66 0.88 -13.65
CA MET A 131 -3.76 2.33 -13.49
C MET A 131 -2.41 3.03 -13.64
N SER A 132 -1.30 2.39 -13.25
CA SER A 132 0.03 2.92 -13.48
C SER A 132 0.37 2.98 -14.96
N VAL A 133 0.11 1.90 -15.70
CA VAL A 133 0.37 1.87 -17.15
C VAL A 133 -0.50 2.90 -17.88
N SER A 134 -1.81 2.94 -17.59
CA SER A 134 -2.73 3.87 -18.25
C SER A 134 -2.43 5.33 -17.92
N SER A 135 -2.09 5.64 -16.67
CA SER A 135 -1.70 6.99 -16.24
C SER A 135 -0.37 7.42 -16.85
N GLY A 136 0.58 6.49 -17.01
CA GLY A 136 1.86 6.74 -17.68
C GLY A 136 1.69 7.11 -19.16
N ILE A 137 0.83 6.37 -19.88
CA ILE A 137 0.46 6.69 -21.26
C ILE A 137 -0.21 8.06 -21.33
N SER A 138 -1.17 8.32 -20.43
CA SER A 138 -1.92 9.57 -20.38
C SER A 138 -1.01 10.78 -20.11
N LEU A 139 -0.11 10.66 -19.14
CA LEU A 139 0.92 11.67 -18.84
C LEU A 139 1.76 11.97 -20.08
N GLY A 140 2.24 10.94 -20.78
CA GLY A 140 3.04 11.12 -21.99
C GLY A 140 2.28 11.86 -23.09
N VAL A 141 1.06 11.42 -23.39
CA VAL A 141 0.21 12.03 -24.42
C VAL A 141 -0.09 13.50 -24.09
N PHE A 142 -0.52 13.79 -22.86
CA PHE A 142 -0.86 15.16 -22.46
C PHE A 142 0.36 16.07 -22.41
N THR A 143 1.53 15.56 -21.99
CA THR A 143 2.79 16.34 -22.00
C THR A 143 3.19 16.72 -23.42
N ILE A 144 3.10 15.77 -24.36
CA ILE A 144 3.41 16.02 -25.77
C ILE A 144 2.45 17.06 -26.37
N LEU A 145 1.14 16.92 -26.11
CA LEU A 145 0.12 17.86 -26.59
C LEU A 145 0.31 19.27 -26.00
N ALA A 146 0.62 19.36 -24.70
CA ALA A 146 0.90 20.63 -24.03
C ALA A 146 2.13 21.33 -24.63
N PHE A 147 3.19 20.56 -24.93
CA PHE A 147 4.40 21.08 -25.58
C PHE A 147 4.11 21.62 -26.99
N PHE A 148 3.38 20.87 -27.82
CA PHE A 148 3.02 21.31 -29.17
C PHE A 148 2.13 22.56 -29.17
N LYS A 149 1.18 22.64 -28.23
CA LYS A 149 0.29 23.80 -28.09
C LYS A 149 0.91 24.96 -27.30
N LYS A 150 2.15 24.83 -26.82
CA LYS A 150 2.86 25.81 -25.96
C LYS A 150 2.00 26.27 -24.78
N GLN A 151 1.23 25.36 -24.20
CA GLN A 151 0.34 25.66 -23.08
C GLN A 151 1.15 25.75 -21.78
N ALA A 152 0.92 26.82 -21.03
CA ALA A 152 1.36 26.93 -19.64
C ALA A 152 0.32 26.31 -18.72
N PHE A 153 0.66 26.12 -17.44
CA PHE A 153 -0.31 25.67 -16.44
C PHE A 153 -1.45 26.68 -16.31
N GLU A 154 -2.68 26.22 -16.56
CA GLU A 154 -3.89 27.02 -16.41
C GLU A 154 -5.04 26.10 -15.98
N LEU A 155 -5.84 26.58 -15.03
CA LEU A 155 -6.98 25.81 -14.51
C LEU A 155 -8.18 25.86 -15.46
N HIS A 156 -8.32 26.97 -16.20
CA HIS A 156 -9.50 27.24 -17.01
C HIS A 156 -9.40 26.62 -18.41
N GLY A 157 -10.53 26.07 -18.88
CA GLY A 157 -10.67 25.52 -20.23
C GLY A 157 -9.89 24.23 -20.47
N GLU A 158 -9.90 23.77 -21.72
CA GLU A 158 -9.21 22.53 -22.12
C GLU A 158 -7.68 22.72 -22.17
N ASN A 159 -7.06 22.61 -20.98
CA ASN A 159 -5.61 22.68 -20.83
C ASN A 159 -5.00 21.29 -20.59
N TYR A 160 -4.18 20.83 -21.53
CA TYR A 160 -3.51 19.53 -21.44
C TYR A 160 -2.33 19.54 -20.47
N PHE A 161 -1.73 20.69 -20.17
CA PHE A 161 -0.67 20.78 -19.18
C PHE A 161 -1.19 20.42 -17.79
N SER A 162 -2.37 20.92 -17.43
CA SER A 162 -3.05 20.54 -16.19
C SER A 162 -3.39 19.05 -16.16
N SER A 163 -3.92 18.49 -17.26
CA SER A 163 -4.16 17.04 -17.36
C SER A 163 -2.86 16.22 -17.22
N ALA A 164 -1.73 16.71 -17.74
CA ALA A 164 -0.43 16.06 -17.58
C ALA A 164 0.02 16.05 -16.11
N VAL A 165 -0.07 17.19 -15.41
CA VAL A 165 0.31 17.28 -13.98
C VAL A 165 -0.52 16.29 -13.14
N PHE A 166 -1.85 16.29 -13.30
CA PHE A 166 -2.71 15.37 -12.57
C PHE A 166 -2.52 13.91 -13.02
N GLY A 167 -2.15 13.66 -14.28
CA GLY A 167 -1.70 12.35 -14.76
C GLY A 167 -0.45 11.84 -14.07
N GLY A 168 0.51 12.73 -13.81
CA GLY A 168 1.70 12.43 -13.01
C GLY A 168 1.34 12.08 -11.57
N ILE A 169 0.44 12.82 -10.94
CA ILE A 169 -0.02 12.51 -9.57
C ILE A 169 -0.74 11.15 -9.54
N CYS A 170 -1.63 10.89 -10.50
CA CYS A 170 -2.33 9.61 -10.62
C CYS A 170 -1.35 8.44 -10.79
N LEU A 171 -0.30 8.63 -11.61
CA LEU A 171 0.78 7.65 -11.76
C LEU A 171 1.49 7.37 -10.44
N VAL A 172 1.90 8.40 -9.70
CA VAL A 172 2.59 8.22 -8.39
C VAL A 172 1.69 7.46 -7.40
N VAL A 173 0.42 7.85 -7.29
CA VAL A 173 -0.52 7.20 -6.36
C VAL A 173 -0.81 5.75 -6.78
N SER A 174 -0.93 5.47 -8.08
CA SER A 174 -1.14 4.09 -8.58
C SER A 174 0.06 3.17 -8.27
N ILE A 175 1.29 3.68 -8.40
CA ILE A 175 2.52 2.95 -8.03
C ILE A 175 2.53 2.74 -6.51
N GLN A 176 2.15 3.76 -5.73
CA GLN A 176 2.06 3.64 -4.29
C GLN A 176 1.08 2.54 -3.87
N LEU A 177 -0.10 2.48 -4.49
CA LEU A 177 -1.09 1.42 -4.27
C LEU A 177 -0.53 0.04 -4.59
N TYR A 178 0.12 -0.11 -5.76
CA TYR A 178 0.75 -1.36 -6.18
C TYR A 178 1.79 -1.85 -5.17
N LEU A 179 2.73 -0.99 -4.78
CA LEU A 179 3.80 -1.33 -3.84
C LEU A 179 3.23 -1.67 -2.46
N THR A 180 2.22 -0.93 -2.01
CA THR A 180 1.57 -1.15 -0.72
C THR A 180 0.83 -2.48 -0.69
N ALA A 181 0.05 -2.80 -1.74
CA ALA A 181 -0.63 -4.07 -1.87
C ALA A 181 0.35 -5.25 -1.96
N GLN A 182 1.43 -5.12 -2.74
CA GLN A 182 2.47 -6.14 -2.85
C GLN A 182 3.19 -6.37 -1.51
N TRP A 183 3.50 -5.29 -0.79
CA TRP A 183 4.13 -5.37 0.52
C TRP A 183 3.27 -6.16 1.51
N TYR A 184 1.97 -5.85 1.58
CA TYR A 184 1.04 -6.59 2.43
C TYR A 184 0.86 -8.05 2.01
N GLN A 185 0.85 -8.35 0.70
CA GLN A 185 0.78 -9.73 0.23
C GLN A 185 1.99 -10.55 0.70
N ASN A 186 3.19 -9.96 0.62
CA ASN A 186 4.41 -10.63 1.06
C ASN A 186 4.39 -10.83 2.58
N ALA A 187 3.90 -9.86 3.35
CA ALA A 187 3.79 -9.96 4.80
C ALA A 187 2.81 -11.06 5.25
N LEU A 188 1.66 -11.20 4.56
CA LEU A 188 0.70 -12.27 4.85
C LEU A 188 1.27 -13.65 4.53
N LYS A 189 1.91 -13.81 3.36
CA LYS A 189 2.54 -15.08 2.96
C LYS A 189 3.65 -15.53 3.92
N GLU A 190 4.45 -14.58 4.41
CA GLU A 190 5.50 -14.90 5.37
C GLU A 190 4.92 -15.32 6.72
N LYS A 191 3.85 -14.67 7.18
CA LYS A 191 3.14 -15.10 8.39
C LYS A 191 2.56 -16.51 8.27
N GLU A 192 1.92 -16.83 7.15
CA GLU A 192 1.40 -18.17 6.86
C GLU A 192 2.54 -19.22 6.89
N ARG A 193 3.69 -18.88 6.30
CA ARG A 193 4.87 -19.76 6.29
C ARG A 193 5.42 -20.02 7.70
N VAL A 194 5.55 -18.98 8.53
CA VAL A 194 6.03 -19.13 9.91
C VAL A 194 5.04 -19.94 10.75
N ALA A 195 3.73 -19.70 10.59
CA ALA A 195 2.69 -20.49 11.27
C ALA A 195 2.71 -21.98 10.88
N GLN A 196 3.11 -22.32 9.65
CA GLN A 196 3.30 -23.70 9.22
C GLN A 196 4.57 -24.35 9.80
N LEU A 197 5.61 -23.56 10.09
CA LEU A 197 6.85 -24.04 10.70
C LEU A 197 6.71 -24.27 12.21
N ASP A 198 5.89 -23.47 12.90
CA ASP A 198 5.62 -23.61 14.34
C ASP A 198 4.59 -24.70 14.69
N ASN A 199 4.01 -25.40 13.69
CA ASN A 199 3.09 -26.51 13.91
C ASN A 199 3.77 -27.87 13.59
N PRO A 200 4.43 -28.53 14.57
CA PRO A 200 5.16 -29.78 14.36
C PRO A 200 4.29 -31.02 14.09
N GLN A 201 2.97 -30.90 13.93
CA GLN A 201 2.10 -32.06 13.70
C GLN A 201 2.01 -32.53 12.24
N THR A 202 2.46 -31.74 11.26
CA THR A 202 2.39 -32.16 9.84
C THR A 202 3.58 -32.98 9.36
N SER A 203 4.68 -33.07 10.14
CA SER A 203 5.85 -33.89 9.78
C SER A 203 5.84 -35.30 10.36
N ARG A 204 4.94 -35.64 11.30
CA ARG A 204 4.88 -37.00 11.87
C ARG A 204 4.06 -38.02 11.06
N SER A 205 3.21 -37.59 10.14
CA SER A 205 2.43 -38.52 9.30
C SER A 205 3.14 -38.97 8.02
N ALA A 206 4.31 -38.41 7.69
CA ALA A 206 5.07 -38.78 6.49
C ALA A 206 6.20 -39.81 6.75
N VAL A 207 6.33 -40.32 7.98
CA VAL A 207 7.37 -41.31 8.36
C VAL A 207 6.77 -42.68 8.73
N ILE A 208 5.45 -42.85 8.59
CA ILE A 208 4.81 -44.16 8.75
C ILE A 208 3.92 -44.42 7.53
N ASN A 209 4.56 -44.81 6.42
CA ASN A 209 4.10 -45.85 5.49
C ASN A 209 5.21 -46.18 4.49
#